data_AF-A0A1I2AAM6-F1
#
_entry.id   AF-A0A1I2AAM6-F1
#
_cell.length_a   1.000
_cell.length_b   1.000
_cell.length_c   1.000
_cell.angle_alpha   90.00
_cell.angle_beta   90.00
_cell.angle_gamma   90.00
#
_symmetry.space_group_name_H-M   'P 1'
#
loop_
_entity.id
_entity.type
_entity.pdbx_description
1 polymer ?
#
loop_
_entity_poly.entity_id
_entity_poly.type
_entity_poly.pdbx_seq_one_letter_code
_entity_poly.pdbx_strand_id
1 'polypeptide(L)'
;MQKFLVFVFIILVQFVQAQSINIRFSSVYQLDLSETSKASVVIPLQFGEMDFPPPYETLAAKLESADSILIRMYYSKYPQTADYQVNQQKMLNDGRVTNLLKHLPILKTKYIDLEVIRQENCKNESEARQLFHGFLFFYKDKENANTKTKSPTAKETKEEFYKQYKHFNIKEIDNEFAKEIKRMSVGRDSTTYHIFERNFAGLDSIVIIADWTSSMYPYTLQLLVWQVKRATKANYVIGYVFFNDGDTTPDREKKIGKTGGIYVSRSADFAEALQKMEECKKNGNGGGDIEENDVEALLKATEEFPYAKHFIMIADNFGKIRDIELLNKIQKPIHVILARVPKPNMITTDYVQVALQTGGSLHLKNDDFSTPEQLKSLLVWLTPNNGSKQKKNKKQANH
;
A
#
# COMPACT_ATOMS: atom_id res chain seq x y z
N MET A 1 40.51 27.26 -44.51
CA MET A 1 40.76 27.69 -43.12
C MET A 1 39.61 28.62 -42.77
N GLN A 2 38.80 28.45 -41.72
CA GLN A 2 39.01 27.89 -40.41
C GLN A 2 37.62 27.57 -39.83
N LYS A 3 37.49 26.44 -39.14
CA LYS A 3 36.28 25.97 -38.46
C LYS A 3 35.84 26.99 -37.41
N PHE A 4 34.54 27.29 -37.29
CA PHE A 4 33.98 27.63 -35.98
C PHE A 4 32.65 26.91 -35.75
N LEU A 5 32.74 26.06 -34.75
CA LEU A 5 31.75 25.21 -34.14
C LEU A 5 30.85 26.12 -33.30
N VAL A 6 29.58 26.33 -33.68
CA VAL A 6 28.62 26.97 -32.77
C VAL A 6 27.97 25.87 -31.96
N PHE A 7 28.57 25.64 -30.79
CA PHE A 7 28.02 24.83 -29.72
C PHE A 7 26.72 25.50 -29.24
N VAL A 8 25.60 24.83 -29.45
CA VAL A 8 24.34 25.15 -28.81
C VAL A 8 24.51 24.79 -27.32
N PHE A 9 24.77 25.81 -26.50
CA PHE A 9 24.74 25.71 -25.04
C PHE A 9 23.28 25.60 -24.59
N ILE A 10 22.71 24.39 -24.60
CA ILE A 10 21.56 24.10 -23.76
C ILE A 10 22.09 24.07 -22.34
N ILE A 11 21.83 25.16 -21.60
CA ILE A 11 21.88 25.14 -20.15
C ILE A 11 20.83 24.14 -19.71
N LEU A 12 21.26 22.88 -19.54
CA LEU A 12 20.53 21.88 -18.79
C LEU A 12 20.51 22.41 -17.35
N VAL A 13 19.44 23.12 -17.00
CA VAL A 13 19.08 23.34 -15.61
C VAL A 13 18.83 21.95 -15.05
N GLN A 14 19.84 21.38 -14.39
CA GLN A 14 19.63 20.24 -13.52
C GLN A 14 18.72 20.71 -12.40
N PHE A 15 17.42 20.52 -12.57
CA PHE A 15 16.54 20.39 -11.43
C PHE A 15 16.96 19.09 -10.74
N VAL A 16 17.87 19.22 -9.78
CA VAL A 16 17.92 18.29 -8.66
C VAL A 16 16.55 18.40 -8.00
N GLN A 17 15.64 17.48 -8.32
CA GLN A 17 14.44 17.32 -7.50
C GLN A 17 14.93 16.98 -6.10
N ALA A 18 14.90 17.95 -5.19
CA ALA A 18 15.12 17.69 -3.79
C ALA A 18 14.05 16.68 -3.36
N GLN A 19 14.47 15.45 -3.04
CA GLN A 19 13.56 14.48 -2.42
C GLN A 19 13.06 15.08 -1.11
N SER A 20 11.74 15.09 -0.94
CA SER A 20 11.10 15.75 0.20
C SER A 20 11.29 14.94 1.48
N ILE A 21 11.89 15.56 2.50
CA ILE A 21 11.89 15.04 3.87
C ILE A 21 10.45 15.14 4.39
N ASN A 22 9.84 14.01 4.73
CA ASN A 22 8.53 13.99 5.37
C ASN A 22 8.71 14.29 6.86
N ILE A 23 8.21 15.43 7.35
CA ILE A 23 8.31 15.81 8.75
C ILE A 23 6.93 15.64 9.41
N ARG A 24 6.86 14.76 10.41
CA ARG A 24 5.67 14.52 11.23
C ARG A 24 5.94 14.98 12.66
N PHE A 25 4.92 15.52 13.32
CA PHE A 25 4.99 15.94 14.71
C PHE A 25 4.08 15.06 15.55
N SER A 26 4.60 14.53 16.65
CA SER A 26 3.82 13.73 17.60
C SER A 26 4.19 14.07 19.04
N SER A 27 3.40 13.57 19.99
CA SER A 27 3.67 13.73 21.42
C SER A 27 3.50 12.41 22.14
N VAL A 28 4.43 12.12 23.05
CA VAL A 28 4.38 10.98 23.95
C VAL A 28 4.50 11.46 25.39
N TYR A 29 4.08 10.63 26.34
CA TYR A 29 4.34 10.94 27.74
C TYR A 29 5.85 10.97 28.01
N GLN A 30 6.59 9.92 27.64
CA GLN A 30 8.04 9.83 27.69
C GLN A 30 8.50 8.78 26.66
N LEU A 31 9.75 8.87 26.17
CA LEU A 31 10.36 7.81 25.39
C LEU A 31 10.38 6.48 26.17
N ASP A 32 9.82 5.43 25.60
CA ASP A 32 10.07 4.06 26.06
C ASP A 32 11.52 3.68 25.70
N LEU A 33 12.36 3.44 26.71
CA LEU A 33 13.76 3.07 26.53
C LEU A 33 13.92 1.79 25.70
N SER A 34 12.90 0.93 25.60
CA SER A 34 12.91 -0.21 24.68
C SER A 34 13.06 0.21 23.21
N GLU A 35 12.63 1.42 22.84
CA GLU A 35 12.83 1.96 21.49
C GLU A 35 14.30 2.27 21.20
N THR A 36 15.08 2.68 22.20
CA THR A 36 16.53 2.91 22.03
C THR A 36 17.27 1.63 21.68
N SER A 37 16.83 0.49 22.24
CA SER A 37 17.38 -0.84 21.92
C SER A 37 17.00 -1.35 20.53
N LYS A 38 15.95 -0.78 19.93
CA LYS A 38 15.47 -1.11 18.58
C LYS A 38 16.03 -0.15 17.51
N ALA A 39 16.61 0.97 17.93
CA ALA A 39 17.21 1.94 17.02
C ALA A 39 18.52 1.38 16.45
N SER A 40 18.70 1.51 15.14
CA SER A 40 19.96 1.19 14.46
C SER A 40 21.09 2.07 15.00
N VAL A 41 20.80 3.35 15.28
CA VAL A 41 21.73 4.29 15.94
C VAL A 41 20.97 5.22 16.88
N VAL A 42 21.55 5.47 18.06
CA VAL A 42 21.07 6.42 19.06
C VAL A 42 22.07 7.56 19.18
N ILE A 43 21.62 8.80 19.02
CA ILE A 43 22.47 10.00 19.13
C ILE A 43 21.89 10.92 20.19
N PRO A 44 22.42 10.90 21.41
CA PRO A 44 21.97 11.80 22.46
C PRO A 44 22.46 13.23 22.20
N LEU A 45 21.59 14.19 22.50
CA LEU A 45 21.89 15.61 22.61
C LEU A 45 21.76 16.02 24.07
N GLN A 46 22.53 17.00 24.51
CA GLN A 46 22.23 17.61 25.81
C GLN A 46 20.98 18.50 25.73
N PHE A 47 20.33 18.67 26.87
CA PHE A 47 19.19 19.58 26.98
C PHE A 47 19.57 20.99 26.52
N GLY A 48 18.77 21.55 25.60
CA GLY A 48 19.01 22.88 25.02
C GLY A 48 20.01 22.93 23.86
N GLU A 49 20.70 21.82 23.56
CA GLU A 49 21.74 21.82 22.51
C GLU A 49 21.20 21.55 21.12
N MET A 50 21.90 22.12 20.12
CA MET A 50 21.66 21.91 18.69
C MET A 50 22.71 21.02 18.03
N ASP A 51 23.87 20.84 18.68
CA ASP A 51 25.04 20.30 18.02
C ASP A 51 25.00 18.77 17.91
N PHE A 52 25.12 18.31 16.67
CA PHE A 52 25.22 16.90 16.34
C PHE A 52 26.66 16.44 16.67
N PRO A 53 26.90 15.52 17.63
CA PRO A 53 28.26 15.19 18.08
C PRO A 53 28.98 14.19 17.14
N PRO A 54 30.30 14.34 16.90
CA PRO A 54 31.09 13.43 16.05
C PRO A 54 31.32 12.06 16.71
N PRO A 55 31.71 11.00 15.95
CA PRO A 55 32.06 10.98 14.53
C PRO A 55 30.88 10.73 13.57
N TYR A 56 30.88 11.40 12.42
CA TYR A 56 29.75 11.41 11.47
C TYR A 56 29.94 10.43 10.30
N GLU A 57 31.19 10.16 9.94
CA GLU A 57 31.61 9.45 8.73
C GLU A 57 31.10 8.01 8.74
N THR A 58 31.15 7.36 9.91
CA THR A 58 30.69 5.97 10.07
C THR A 58 29.18 5.85 9.92
N LEU A 59 28.42 6.84 10.36
CA LEU A 59 26.97 6.87 10.18
C LEU A 59 26.60 7.20 8.73
N ALA A 60 27.27 8.19 8.13
CA ALA A 60 27.06 8.53 6.73
C ALA A 60 27.23 7.32 5.80
N ALA A 61 28.30 6.54 5.98
CA ALA A 61 28.55 5.33 5.20
C ALA A 61 27.43 4.27 5.35
N LYS A 62 26.88 4.08 6.55
CA LYS A 62 25.77 3.15 6.78
C LYS A 62 24.47 3.63 6.13
N LEU A 63 24.21 4.94 6.18
CA LEU A 63 23.02 5.55 5.58
C LEU A 63 23.07 5.60 4.04
N GLU A 64 24.26 5.63 3.44
CA GLU A 64 24.41 5.51 1.98
C GLU A 64 23.84 4.20 1.46
N SER A 65 24.12 3.09 2.15
CA SER A 65 23.62 1.76 1.81
C SER A 65 22.15 1.50 2.18
N ALA A 66 21.52 2.38 2.95
CA ALA A 66 20.13 2.22 3.37
C ALA A 66 19.12 2.58 2.26
N ASP A 67 18.06 1.78 2.13
CA ASP A 67 16.96 2.04 1.19
C ASP A 67 15.92 3.04 1.71
N SER A 68 15.71 3.07 3.03
CA SER A 68 14.85 4.04 3.70
C SER A 68 15.40 4.34 5.10
N ILE A 69 15.17 5.57 5.55
CA ILE A 69 15.67 6.07 6.83
C ILE A 69 14.50 6.70 7.58
N LEU A 70 14.17 6.13 8.74
CA LEU A 70 13.30 6.77 9.73
C LEU A 70 14.18 7.42 10.79
N ILE A 71 13.94 8.69 11.06
CA ILE A 71 14.62 9.47 12.08
C ILE A 71 13.56 9.92 13.09
N ARG A 72 13.74 9.59 14.36
CA ARG A 72 12.91 10.14 15.44
C ARG A 72 13.72 11.11 16.25
N MET A 73 13.33 12.39 16.26
CA MET A 73 13.91 13.41 17.11
C MET A 73 13.05 13.61 18.35
N TYR A 74 13.60 13.31 19.53
CA TYR A 74 12.93 13.54 20.79
C TYR A 74 13.36 14.85 21.43
N TYR A 75 12.39 15.57 21.99
CA TYR A 75 12.66 16.72 22.85
C TYR A 75 11.62 16.82 23.98
N SER A 76 12.00 17.42 25.09
CA SER A 76 11.08 17.73 26.20
C SER A 76 10.21 18.95 25.88
N LYS A 77 8.92 18.92 26.25
CA LYS A 77 8.06 20.12 26.27
C LYS A 77 8.43 21.04 27.43
N TYR A 78 9.61 21.64 27.37
CA TYR A 78 10.07 22.55 28.42
C TYR A 78 10.96 23.65 27.85
N PRO A 79 10.77 24.91 28.27
CA PRO A 79 9.65 25.45 29.06
C PRO A 79 8.27 25.26 28.43
N GLN A 80 7.23 25.04 29.25
CA GLN A 80 5.87 24.74 28.78
C GLN A 80 5.08 25.95 28.25
N THR A 81 5.65 27.16 28.32
CA THR A 81 4.95 28.37 27.90
C THR A 81 4.65 28.33 26.41
N ALA A 82 3.43 28.74 26.03
CA ALA A 82 2.99 28.69 24.63
C ALA A 82 3.92 29.47 23.69
N ASP A 83 4.34 30.67 24.12
CA ASP A 83 5.29 31.49 23.37
C ASP A 83 6.64 30.78 23.16
N TYR A 84 7.16 30.12 24.19
CA TYR A 84 8.39 29.35 24.07
C TYR A 84 8.23 28.16 23.14
N GLN A 85 7.12 27.43 23.23
CA GLN A 85 6.88 26.27 22.37
C GLN A 85 6.70 26.66 20.89
N VAL A 86 6.05 27.80 20.62
CA VAL A 86 5.81 28.28 19.25
C VAL A 86 7.09 28.87 18.63
N ASN A 87 7.87 29.62 19.40
CA ASN A 87 8.99 30.38 18.87
C ASN A 87 10.34 29.72 19.18
N GLN A 88 10.75 29.68 20.44
CA GLN A 88 12.11 29.25 20.81
C GLN A 88 12.33 27.74 20.63
N GLN A 89 11.35 26.92 21.01
CA GLN A 89 11.44 25.47 20.87
C GLN A 89 11.40 25.05 19.40
N LYS A 90 10.61 25.74 18.58
CA LYS A 90 10.59 25.54 17.14
C LYS A 90 11.95 25.88 16.53
N MET A 91 12.52 27.04 16.86
CA MET A 91 13.86 27.43 16.40
C MET A 91 14.93 26.41 16.82
N LEU A 92 14.86 25.90 18.05
CA LEU A 92 15.78 24.90 18.57
C LEU A 92 15.70 23.59 17.78
N ASN A 93 14.48 23.12 17.49
CA ASN A 93 14.24 21.91 16.73
C ASN A 93 14.62 22.07 15.25
N ASP A 94 14.32 23.22 14.64
CA ASP A 94 14.74 23.55 13.28
C ASP A 94 16.27 23.59 13.17
N GLY A 95 16.95 24.15 14.18
CA GLY A 95 18.41 24.18 14.30
C GLY A 95 19.02 22.78 14.38
N ARG A 96 18.44 21.89 15.19
CA ARG A 96 18.85 20.48 15.31
C ARG A 96 18.75 19.73 13.98
N VAL A 97 17.62 19.89 13.27
CA VAL A 97 17.44 19.26 11.94
C VAL A 97 18.41 19.87 10.93
N THR A 98 18.61 21.18 10.97
CA THR A 98 19.56 21.87 10.09
C THR A 98 20.99 21.36 10.31
N ASN A 99 21.43 21.23 11.58
CA ASN A 99 22.74 20.68 11.92
C ASN A 99 22.85 19.21 11.50
N LEU A 100 21.82 18.40 11.71
CA LEU A 100 21.79 17.03 11.24
C LEU A 100 22.01 16.93 9.73
N LEU A 101 21.29 17.73 8.94
CA LEU A 101 21.38 17.75 7.48
C LEU A 101 22.68 18.39 6.95
N LYS A 102 23.33 19.23 7.77
CA LYS A 102 24.65 19.79 7.49
C LYS A 102 25.74 18.72 7.61
N HIS A 103 25.67 17.90 8.66
CA HIS A 103 26.67 16.86 8.95
C HIS A 103 26.41 15.54 8.23
N LEU A 104 25.16 15.23 7.88
CA LEU A 104 24.76 14.07 7.08
C LEU A 104 24.05 14.53 5.80
N PRO A 105 24.77 15.12 4.83
CA PRO A 105 24.16 15.63 3.60
C PRO A 105 23.49 14.53 2.76
N ILE A 106 23.89 13.26 2.94
CA ILE A 106 23.25 12.08 2.32
C ILE A 106 21.73 12.03 2.57
N LEU A 107 21.29 12.61 3.69
CA LEU A 107 19.90 12.68 4.05
C LEU A 107 19.07 13.55 3.08
N LYS A 108 19.67 14.55 2.43
CA LYS A 108 18.96 15.41 1.46
C LYS A 108 18.65 14.70 0.14
N THR A 109 19.30 13.56 -0.10
CA THR A 109 19.22 12.79 -1.35
C THR A 109 18.50 11.44 -1.19
N LYS A 110 17.89 11.20 -0.03
CA LYS A 110 17.20 9.95 0.32
C LYS A 110 15.78 10.27 0.79
N TYR A 111 14.87 9.31 0.65
CA TYR A 111 13.56 9.42 1.30
C TYR A 111 13.72 9.26 2.81
N ILE A 112 13.32 10.29 3.55
CA ILE A 112 13.39 10.34 5.00
C ILE A 112 12.01 10.57 5.57
N ASP A 113 11.68 9.73 6.53
CA ASP A 113 10.59 9.96 7.46
C ASP A 113 11.19 10.51 8.75
N LEU A 114 10.98 11.80 9.03
CA LEU A 114 11.43 12.46 10.25
C LEU A 114 10.23 12.67 11.17
N GLU A 115 10.21 12.00 12.30
CA GLU A 115 9.23 12.20 13.35
C GLU A 115 9.83 13.08 14.45
N VAL A 116 9.24 14.25 14.70
CA VAL A 116 9.62 15.18 15.76
C VAL A 116 8.68 14.95 16.95
N ILE A 117 9.20 14.31 17.99
CA ILE A 117 8.43 13.74 19.08
C ILE A 117 8.64 14.57 20.34
N ARG A 118 7.55 15.15 20.83
CA ARG A 118 7.52 15.93 22.06
C ARG A 118 7.24 15.03 23.27
N GLN A 119 8.04 15.13 24.30
CA GLN A 119 7.84 14.42 25.57
C GLN A 119 7.18 15.33 26.60
N GLU A 120 6.07 14.87 27.17
CA GLU A 120 5.24 15.63 28.12
C GLU A 120 5.65 15.42 29.59
N ASN A 121 6.47 14.42 29.91
CA ASN A 121 6.83 14.05 31.28
C ASN A 121 7.92 14.94 31.90
N CYS A 122 7.70 16.26 31.90
CA CYS A 122 8.53 17.20 32.64
C CYS A 122 7.73 18.46 33.02
N LYS A 123 7.91 18.94 34.25
CA LYS A 123 7.29 20.17 34.78
C LYS A 123 8.31 21.27 35.04
N ASN A 124 9.57 20.89 35.22
CA ASN A 124 10.69 21.78 35.50
C ASN A 124 11.92 21.37 34.68
N GLU A 125 12.95 22.22 34.68
CA GLU A 125 14.17 22.01 33.91
C GLU A 125 14.91 20.72 34.32
N SER A 126 14.91 20.39 35.62
CA SER A 126 15.60 19.18 36.11
C SER A 126 14.97 17.91 35.54
N GLU A 127 13.64 17.82 35.55
CA GLU A 127 12.91 16.72 34.91
C GLU A 127 13.11 16.74 33.39
N ALA A 128 13.11 17.92 32.77
CA ALA A 128 13.35 18.05 31.35
C ALA A 128 14.72 17.50 30.95
N ARG A 129 15.79 17.80 31.72
CA ARG A 129 17.15 17.30 31.52
C ARG A 129 17.30 15.78 31.66
N GLN A 130 16.36 15.10 32.32
CA GLN A 130 16.35 13.64 32.48
C GLN A 130 15.68 12.92 31.30
N LEU A 131 14.88 13.63 30.50
CA LEU A 131 14.29 13.08 29.30
C LEU A 131 15.35 12.96 28.19
N PHE A 132 15.18 11.99 27.31
CA PHE A 132 16.08 11.82 26.17
C PHE A 132 15.88 12.97 25.17
N HIS A 133 16.97 13.66 24.82
CA HIS A 133 17.00 14.55 23.65
C HIS A 133 17.93 13.96 22.62
N GLY A 134 17.56 14.10 21.35
CA GLY A 134 18.39 13.64 20.25
C GLY A 134 17.66 12.72 19.30
N PHE A 135 18.42 11.93 18.55
CA PHE A 135 17.93 11.24 17.37
C PHE A 135 18.02 9.73 17.52
N LEU A 136 16.96 9.03 17.13
CA LEU A 136 16.96 7.59 16.90
C LEU A 136 16.87 7.36 15.39
N PHE A 137 17.85 6.66 14.84
CA PHE A 137 17.87 6.24 13.44
C PHE A 137 17.40 4.81 13.34
N PHE A 138 16.48 4.56 12.43
CA PHE A 138 16.05 3.24 12.03
C PHE A 138 16.28 3.11 10.54
N TYR A 139 17.22 2.25 10.17
CA TYR A 139 17.52 1.90 8.79
C TYR A 139 17.92 0.43 8.73
N LYS A 140 17.62 -0.20 7.59
CA LYS A 140 18.01 -1.57 7.30
C LYS A 140 19.12 -1.55 6.27
N ASP A 141 20.23 -2.22 6.58
CA ASP A 141 21.32 -2.38 5.63
C ASP A 141 20.84 -3.23 4.44
N LYS A 142 21.33 -2.91 3.24
CA LYS A 142 21.28 -3.82 2.11
C LYS A 142 22.20 -5.00 2.41
N GLU A 143 21.64 -6.11 2.90
CA GLU A 143 22.41 -7.34 2.99
C GLU A 143 22.84 -7.79 1.59
N ASN A 144 24.15 -7.76 1.34
CA ASN A 144 24.76 -8.42 0.20
C ASN A 144 24.46 -9.91 0.28
N ALA A 145 23.82 -10.43 -0.75
CA ALA A 145 23.52 -11.84 -0.91
C ALA A 145 24.81 -12.69 -0.84
N ASN A 146 25.07 -13.30 0.32
CA ASN A 146 25.68 -14.63 0.45
C ASN A 146 25.87 -14.97 1.93
N THR A 147 25.02 -15.85 2.47
CA THR A 147 25.42 -17.16 3.01
C THR A 147 24.21 -17.90 3.60
N LYS A 148 24.09 -19.18 3.26
CA LYS A 148 23.07 -20.12 3.73
C LYS A 148 23.18 -20.38 5.23
N THR A 149 22.08 -20.33 5.99
CA THR A 149 21.86 -21.27 7.12
C THR A 149 20.40 -21.37 7.58
N LYS A 150 19.88 -22.62 7.49
CA LYS A 150 18.83 -23.32 8.28
C LYS A 150 17.47 -22.64 8.54
N SER A 151 16.45 -23.24 7.90
CA SER A 151 15.01 -22.95 8.01
C SER A 151 14.45 -23.21 9.42
N PRO A 152 13.65 -22.28 10.00
CA PRO A 152 12.70 -22.59 11.05
C PRO A 152 11.49 -23.36 10.47
N THR A 153 10.77 -24.08 11.31
CA THR A 153 9.63 -24.93 10.96
C THR A 153 8.38 -24.10 10.62
N ALA A 154 7.68 -24.47 9.53
CA ALA A 154 6.57 -23.72 8.89
C ALA A 154 5.33 -23.41 9.77
N LYS A 155 5.30 -23.88 11.02
CA LYS A 155 4.19 -23.66 11.97
C LYS A 155 4.44 -22.45 12.87
N GLU A 156 5.70 -22.19 13.23
CA GLU A 156 6.11 -21.00 14.02
C GLU A 156 6.04 -19.73 13.17
N THR A 157 6.36 -19.83 11.87
CA THR A 157 6.29 -18.71 10.92
C THR A 157 4.89 -18.18 10.68
N LYS A 158 3.84 -19.02 10.79
CA LYS A 158 2.44 -18.61 10.57
C LYS A 158 1.88 -17.83 11.76
N GLU A 159 2.18 -18.24 12.99
CA GLU A 159 1.74 -17.52 14.19
C GLU A 159 2.50 -16.20 14.39
N GLU A 160 3.81 -16.16 14.12
CA GLU A 160 4.59 -14.91 14.12
C GLU A 160 4.14 -13.96 13.00
N PHE A 161 3.85 -14.50 11.81
CA PHE A 161 3.28 -13.74 10.70
C PHE A 161 1.93 -13.12 11.06
N TYR A 162 1.04 -13.80 11.79
CA TYR A 162 -0.22 -13.18 12.22
C TYR A 162 -0.08 -12.16 13.35
N LYS A 163 0.93 -12.28 14.20
CA LYS A 163 1.22 -11.30 15.28
C LYS A 163 1.66 -9.93 14.75
N GLN A 164 2.19 -9.85 13.52
CA GLN A 164 2.63 -8.59 12.91
C GLN A 164 1.49 -7.73 12.36
N TYR A 165 0.32 -8.31 12.09
CA TYR A 165 -0.83 -7.58 11.56
C TYR A 165 -1.56 -6.87 12.69
N LYS A 166 -1.43 -5.54 12.73
CA LYS A 166 -2.23 -4.70 13.63
C LYS A 166 -3.71 -4.95 13.36
N HIS A 167 -4.44 -5.32 14.41
CA HIS A 167 -5.88 -5.49 14.34
C HIS A 167 -6.52 -4.11 14.15
N PHE A 168 -7.50 -4.00 13.25
CA PHE A 168 -8.27 -2.78 13.01
C PHE A 168 -8.84 -2.21 14.32
N ASN A 169 -8.41 -1.00 14.66
CA ASN A 169 -8.84 -0.28 15.85
C ASN A 169 -9.73 0.91 15.46
N ILE A 170 -11.05 0.76 15.58
CA ILE A 170 -12.03 1.83 15.30
C ILE A 170 -11.73 3.11 16.10
N LYS A 171 -11.05 3.01 17.25
CA LYS A 171 -10.83 4.13 18.17
C LYS A 171 -9.74 5.11 17.69
N GLU A 172 -8.92 4.73 16.70
CA GLU A 172 -7.79 5.54 16.19
C GLU A 172 -8.10 6.27 14.87
N ILE A 173 -9.25 6.00 14.24
CA ILE A 173 -9.71 6.80 13.11
C ILE A 173 -10.20 8.13 13.68
N ASP A 174 -9.75 9.26 13.11
CA ASP A 174 -10.28 10.57 13.48
C ASP A 174 -11.81 10.51 13.49
N ASN A 175 -12.38 10.99 14.58
CA ASN A 175 -13.76 10.75 14.96
C ASN A 175 -14.73 11.32 13.92
N GLU A 176 -14.30 12.15 12.97
CA GLU A 176 -15.11 12.76 11.93
C GLU A 176 -15.26 11.87 10.68
N PHE A 177 -14.17 11.33 10.12
CA PHE A 177 -14.21 10.50 8.91
C PHE A 177 -14.83 9.10 9.18
N ALA A 178 -14.55 8.48 10.32
CA ALA A 178 -15.23 7.24 10.72
C ALA A 178 -16.73 7.45 10.95
N LYS A 179 -17.15 8.62 11.44
CA LYS A 179 -18.56 8.99 11.55
C LYS A 179 -19.17 9.21 10.16
N GLU A 180 -18.43 9.80 9.24
CA GLU A 180 -18.84 9.98 7.85
C GLU A 180 -19.05 8.64 7.14
N ILE A 181 -18.09 7.71 7.19
CA ILE A 181 -18.20 6.35 6.62
C ILE A 181 -19.35 5.55 7.28
N LYS A 182 -19.59 5.71 8.58
CA LYS A 182 -20.75 5.10 9.27
C LYS A 182 -22.09 5.70 8.81
N ARG A 183 -22.10 6.98 8.43
CA ARG A 183 -23.27 7.72 7.91
C ARG A 183 -23.46 7.54 6.42
N MET A 184 -22.40 7.18 5.67
CA MET A 184 -22.48 6.89 4.25
C MET A 184 -23.50 5.77 4.03
N SER A 185 -24.55 6.08 3.28
CA SER A 185 -25.37 5.03 2.69
C SER A 185 -24.52 4.32 1.64
N VAL A 186 -24.51 3.00 1.70
CA VAL A 186 -24.20 2.19 0.51
C VAL A 186 -25.21 2.69 -0.52
N GLY A 187 -24.74 3.35 -1.59
CA GLY A 187 -25.63 4.05 -2.54
C GLY A 187 -26.67 3.11 -3.17
N ARG A 188 -27.40 3.57 -4.21
CA ARG A 188 -28.38 2.72 -4.92
C ARG A 188 -27.78 1.40 -5.43
N ASP A 189 -26.48 1.37 -5.70
CA ASP A 189 -25.73 0.13 -5.93
C ASP A 189 -24.92 -0.24 -4.69
N SER A 190 -25.21 -1.41 -4.12
CA SER A 190 -24.60 -1.99 -2.92
C SER A 190 -23.98 -3.37 -3.19
N THR A 191 -23.59 -3.62 -4.45
CA THR A 191 -23.10 -4.91 -4.96
C THR A 191 -22.00 -5.52 -4.08
N THR A 192 -20.88 -4.82 -3.90
CA THR A 192 -19.73 -5.33 -3.13
C THR A 192 -20.12 -5.57 -1.67
N TYR A 193 -20.87 -4.65 -1.06
CA TYR A 193 -21.34 -4.80 0.32
C TYR A 193 -22.14 -6.10 0.53
N HIS A 194 -23.13 -6.36 -0.32
CA HIS A 194 -23.99 -7.54 -0.18
C HIS A 194 -23.28 -8.84 -0.51
N ILE A 195 -22.36 -8.84 -1.47
CA ILE A 195 -21.53 -10.01 -1.78
C ILE A 195 -20.65 -10.36 -0.58
N PHE A 196 -20.00 -9.36 0.03
CA PHE A 196 -19.22 -9.57 1.26
C PHE A 196 -20.09 -10.13 2.39
N GLU A 197 -21.27 -9.55 2.60
CA GLU A 197 -22.19 -9.97 3.65
C GLU A 197 -22.66 -11.42 3.48
N ARG A 198 -22.98 -11.86 2.25
CA ARG A 198 -23.54 -13.19 2.01
C ARG A 198 -22.49 -14.29 1.86
N ASN A 199 -21.29 -13.97 1.37
CA ASN A 199 -20.28 -14.98 1.03
C ASN A 199 -19.05 -14.99 1.95
N PHE A 200 -18.65 -13.83 2.50
CA PHE A 200 -17.32 -13.67 3.09
C PHE A 200 -17.33 -13.29 4.57
N ALA A 201 -18.50 -13.02 5.13
CA ALA A 201 -18.64 -12.42 6.44
C ALA A 201 -18.21 -13.28 7.65
N GLY A 202 -17.95 -14.56 7.44
CA GLY A 202 -17.43 -15.50 8.44
C GLY A 202 -16.02 -16.01 8.15
N LEU A 203 -15.35 -15.52 7.10
CA LEU A 203 -13.99 -15.92 6.74
C LEU A 203 -12.98 -15.09 7.51
N ASP A 204 -11.80 -15.63 7.81
CA ASP A 204 -10.69 -14.93 8.46
C ASP A 204 -9.42 -14.92 7.60
N SER A 205 -8.46 -14.04 7.89
CA SER A 205 -7.21 -13.94 7.12
C SER A 205 -7.45 -13.63 5.63
N ILE A 206 -8.32 -12.67 5.37
CA ILE A 206 -8.69 -12.17 4.04
C ILE A 206 -7.71 -11.09 3.58
N VAL A 207 -7.25 -11.19 2.33
CA VAL A 207 -6.55 -10.12 1.62
C VAL A 207 -7.45 -9.62 0.51
N ILE A 208 -7.57 -8.30 0.42
CA ILE A 208 -8.38 -7.62 -0.58
C ILE A 208 -7.47 -7.13 -1.68
N ILE A 209 -7.81 -7.45 -2.93
CA ILE A 209 -7.12 -6.97 -4.12
C ILE A 209 -8.16 -6.16 -4.89
N ALA A 210 -7.96 -4.87 -5.06
CA ALA A 210 -8.98 -3.98 -5.60
C ALA A 210 -8.42 -3.14 -6.74
N ASP A 211 -9.08 -3.23 -7.89
CA ASP A 211 -9.01 -2.21 -8.94
C ASP A 211 -9.38 -0.87 -8.30
N TRP A 212 -8.46 0.09 -8.42
CA TRP A 212 -8.60 1.42 -7.85
C TRP A 212 -8.49 2.50 -8.94
N THR A 213 -9.18 2.25 -10.04
CA THR A 213 -9.51 3.26 -11.06
C THR A 213 -10.80 4.03 -10.72
N SER A 214 -11.02 5.16 -11.39
CA SER A 214 -12.13 6.07 -11.07
C SER A 214 -13.52 5.43 -11.14
N SER A 215 -13.70 4.44 -12.03
CA SER A 215 -14.95 3.67 -12.17
C SER A 215 -15.22 2.74 -10.99
N MET A 216 -14.17 2.30 -10.28
CA MET A 216 -14.24 1.29 -9.24
C MET A 216 -14.30 1.86 -7.82
N TYR A 217 -14.07 3.16 -7.64
CA TYR A 217 -14.19 3.82 -6.32
C TYR A 217 -15.48 3.49 -5.58
N PRO A 218 -16.68 3.54 -6.20
CA PRO A 218 -17.91 3.25 -5.47
C PRO A 218 -18.00 1.82 -4.96
N TYR A 219 -17.36 0.84 -5.61
CA TYR A 219 -17.42 -0.57 -5.25
C TYR A 219 -16.41 -0.92 -4.17
N THR A 220 -15.20 -0.39 -4.28
CA THR A 220 -14.14 -0.61 -3.27
C THR A 220 -14.41 0.17 -1.98
N LEU A 221 -15.06 1.35 -2.04
CA LEU A 221 -15.53 2.05 -0.83
C LEU A 221 -16.66 1.31 -0.08
N GLN A 222 -17.47 0.50 -0.76
CA GLN A 222 -18.51 -0.31 -0.09
C GLN A 222 -17.93 -1.36 0.85
N LEU A 223 -16.78 -1.93 0.50
CA LEU A 223 -16.03 -2.85 1.35
C LEU A 223 -15.56 -2.14 2.62
N LEU A 224 -15.01 -0.92 2.48
CA LEU A 224 -14.58 -0.10 3.61
C LEU A 224 -15.74 0.19 4.58
N VAL A 225 -16.92 0.52 4.03
CA VAL A 225 -18.16 0.69 4.82
C VAL A 225 -18.56 -0.62 5.51
N TRP A 226 -18.51 -1.75 4.78
CA TRP A 226 -18.83 -3.08 5.32
C TRP A 226 -17.93 -3.43 6.52
N GLN A 227 -16.63 -3.20 6.39
CA GLN A 227 -15.66 -3.48 7.45
C GLN A 227 -15.86 -2.59 8.68
N VAL A 228 -16.08 -1.28 8.49
CA VAL A 228 -16.38 -0.36 9.61
C VAL A 228 -17.64 -0.80 10.38
N LYS A 229 -18.66 -1.31 9.68
CA LYS A 229 -19.89 -1.83 10.30
C LYS A 229 -19.67 -3.17 11.02
N ARG A 230 -18.80 -4.03 10.50
CA ARG A 230 -18.51 -5.38 11.02
C ARG A 230 -17.40 -5.44 12.07
N ALA A 231 -16.55 -4.43 12.15
CA ALA A 231 -15.36 -4.39 13.02
C ALA A 231 -15.61 -4.46 14.54
N THR A 232 -16.87 -4.49 14.96
CA THR A 232 -17.24 -4.84 16.34
C THR A 232 -17.22 -6.35 16.61
N LYS A 233 -16.98 -7.20 15.59
CA LYS A 233 -17.15 -8.68 15.67
C LYS A 233 -15.95 -9.50 15.16
N ALA A 234 -14.72 -9.07 15.47
CA ALA A 234 -13.44 -9.62 15.02
C ALA A 234 -13.01 -9.14 13.61
N ASN A 235 -11.70 -8.94 13.43
CA ASN A 235 -11.12 -8.37 12.22
C ASN A 235 -10.62 -9.47 11.30
N TYR A 236 -11.30 -9.62 10.17
CA TYR A 236 -11.12 -10.71 9.21
C TYR A 236 -10.17 -10.38 8.06
N VAL A 237 -10.08 -9.09 7.70
CA VAL A 237 -9.16 -8.57 6.68
C VAL A 237 -7.82 -8.29 7.32
N ILE A 238 -6.73 -8.70 6.68
CA ILE A 238 -5.36 -8.53 7.18
C ILE A 238 -4.49 -7.64 6.28
N GLY A 239 -4.99 -7.27 5.10
CA GLY A 239 -4.29 -6.37 4.19
C GLY A 239 -5.05 -6.09 2.90
N TYR A 240 -4.54 -5.10 2.17
CA TYR A 240 -5.10 -4.63 0.91
C TYR A 240 -4.01 -4.46 -0.13
N VAL A 241 -4.37 -4.69 -1.38
CA VAL A 241 -3.57 -4.40 -2.56
C VAL A 241 -4.46 -3.61 -3.52
N PHE A 242 -4.08 -2.37 -3.81
CA PHE A 242 -4.76 -1.52 -4.77
C PHE A 242 -3.92 -1.41 -6.03
N PHE A 243 -4.54 -1.33 -7.20
CA PHE A 243 -3.82 -1.13 -8.45
C PHE A 243 -4.52 -0.14 -9.37
N ASN A 244 -3.74 0.54 -10.22
CA ASN A 244 -4.20 1.59 -11.14
C ASN A 244 -3.64 1.44 -12.58
N ASP A 245 -3.13 0.25 -12.91
CA ASP A 245 -2.54 -0.07 -14.23
C ASP A 245 -1.35 0.82 -14.62
N GLY A 246 -0.43 0.97 -13.68
CA GLY A 246 0.94 1.40 -13.96
C GLY A 246 1.22 2.89 -13.80
N ASP A 247 0.58 3.59 -12.87
CA ASP A 247 0.94 4.97 -12.49
C ASP A 247 1.03 5.97 -13.66
N THR A 248 0.02 5.96 -14.53
CA THR A 248 -0.03 6.74 -15.79
C THR A 248 1.02 6.37 -16.85
N THR A 249 1.70 5.23 -16.69
CA THR A 249 2.56 4.67 -17.75
C THR A 249 1.76 4.58 -19.05
N PRO A 250 2.25 5.16 -20.16
CA PRO A 250 1.54 5.08 -21.44
C PRO A 250 1.34 3.62 -21.88
N ASP A 251 0.19 3.32 -22.46
CA ASP A 251 -0.21 1.92 -22.82
C ASP A 251 0.86 1.18 -23.63
N ARG A 252 1.52 1.88 -24.56
CA ARG A 252 2.61 1.33 -25.39
C ARG A 252 3.88 0.94 -24.62
N GLU A 253 4.03 1.42 -23.39
CA GLU A 253 5.18 1.18 -22.52
C GLU A 253 4.88 0.16 -21.41
N LYS A 254 3.60 -0.18 -21.20
CA LYS A 254 3.17 -1.21 -20.25
C LYS A 254 3.70 -2.57 -20.74
N LYS A 255 4.46 -3.23 -19.87
CA LYS A 255 5.04 -4.56 -20.14
C LYS A 255 4.47 -5.53 -19.14
N ILE A 256 3.90 -6.63 -19.64
CA ILE A 256 3.34 -7.69 -18.80
C ILE A 256 4.37 -8.14 -17.75
N GLY A 257 3.94 -8.15 -16.48
CA GLY A 257 4.77 -8.50 -15.32
C GLY A 257 5.61 -7.34 -14.77
N LYS A 258 5.50 -6.15 -15.37
CA LYS A 258 6.26 -4.94 -15.03
C LYS A 258 5.43 -3.66 -15.24
N THR A 259 4.11 -3.77 -15.29
CA THR A 259 3.21 -2.62 -15.47
C THR A 259 3.26 -1.71 -14.25
N GLY A 260 3.32 -2.29 -13.05
CA GLY A 260 3.47 -1.52 -11.80
C GLY A 260 2.16 -0.86 -11.36
N GLY A 261 2.25 0.25 -10.61
CA GLY A 261 1.04 0.88 -10.06
C GLY A 261 0.30 0.02 -9.05
N ILE A 262 1.04 -0.71 -8.21
CA ILE A 262 0.50 -1.63 -7.19
C ILE A 262 0.88 -1.12 -5.81
N TYR A 263 -0.12 -0.95 -4.95
CA TYR A 263 -0.03 -0.30 -3.65
C TYR A 263 -0.51 -1.24 -2.56
N VAL A 264 0.41 -1.65 -1.69
CA VAL A 264 0.14 -2.63 -0.63
C VAL A 264 -0.03 -1.92 0.71
N SER A 265 -1.17 -2.16 1.36
CA SER A 265 -1.37 -1.88 2.79
C SER A 265 -1.21 -3.19 3.56
N ARG A 266 -0.23 -3.24 4.47
CA ARG A 266 0.17 -4.46 5.18
C ARG A 266 -0.52 -4.60 6.53
N SER A 267 -1.68 -3.99 6.69
CA SER A 267 -2.48 -4.12 7.89
C SER A 267 -3.97 -4.05 7.58
N ALA A 268 -4.76 -4.45 8.57
CA ALA A 268 -6.19 -4.23 8.54
C ALA A 268 -6.54 -2.75 8.76
N ASP A 269 -5.57 -1.86 9.02
CA ASP A 269 -5.79 -0.48 9.41
C ASP A 269 -6.45 0.33 8.30
N PHE A 270 -7.53 1.01 8.67
CA PHE A 270 -8.34 1.78 7.74
C PHE A 270 -7.60 3.00 7.19
N ALA A 271 -6.85 3.70 8.04
CA ALA A 271 -6.14 4.90 7.65
C ALA A 271 -4.98 4.54 6.71
N GLU A 272 -4.31 3.42 6.93
CA GLU A 272 -3.30 2.90 5.99
C GLU A 272 -3.93 2.51 4.64
N ALA A 273 -5.07 1.82 4.65
CA ALA A 273 -5.80 1.49 3.42
C ALA A 273 -6.20 2.75 2.63
N LEU A 274 -6.75 3.76 3.30
CA LEU A 274 -7.10 5.05 2.69
C LEU A 274 -5.87 5.78 2.13
N GLN A 275 -4.76 5.80 2.87
CA GLN A 275 -3.52 6.41 2.40
C GLN A 275 -3.04 5.73 1.12
N LYS A 276 -3.09 4.39 1.05
CA LYS A 276 -2.72 3.64 -0.15
C LYS A 276 -3.69 3.87 -1.31
N MET A 277 -4.98 4.04 -1.03
CA MET A 277 -5.97 4.44 -2.03
C MET A 277 -5.69 5.86 -2.56
N GLU A 278 -5.34 6.82 -1.70
CA GLU A 278 -4.97 8.17 -2.12
C GLU A 278 -3.68 8.18 -2.95
N GLU A 279 -2.67 7.41 -2.53
CA GLU A 279 -1.41 7.26 -3.26
C GLU A 279 -1.64 6.64 -4.64
N CYS A 280 -2.38 5.53 -4.69
CA CYS A 280 -2.76 4.84 -5.92
C CYS A 280 -3.51 5.78 -6.88
N LYS A 281 -4.53 6.49 -6.39
CA LYS A 281 -5.29 7.46 -7.17
C LYS A 281 -4.44 8.64 -7.68
N LYS A 282 -3.54 9.16 -6.84
CA LYS A 282 -2.70 10.31 -7.19
C LYS A 282 -1.74 9.99 -8.32
N ASN A 283 -1.22 8.76 -8.32
CA ASN A 283 -0.24 8.32 -9.29
C ASN A 283 -0.87 7.79 -10.59
N GLY A 284 -2.17 7.47 -10.60
CA GLY A 284 -2.91 7.08 -11.79
C GLY A 284 -4.38 6.83 -11.50
N ASN A 285 -5.26 7.16 -12.45
CA ASN A 285 -6.71 7.04 -12.28
C ASN A 285 -7.41 6.07 -13.26
N GLY A 286 -6.63 5.37 -14.11
CA GLY A 286 -7.11 4.43 -15.14
C GLY A 286 -7.84 5.07 -16.32
N GLY A 287 -7.76 6.40 -16.50
CA GLY A 287 -8.71 7.14 -17.35
C GLY A 287 -8.58 7.01 -18.88
N GLY A 288 -7.84 6.06 -19.42
CA GLY A 288 -7.55 6.00 -20.87
C GLY A 288 -7.43 4.61 -21.49
N ASP A 289 -7.01 3.61 -20.70
CA ASP A 289 -6.90 2.22 -21.12
C ASP A 289 -8.11 1.42 -20.62
N ILE A 290 -8.48 0.36 -21.33
CA ILE A 290 -9.59 -0.52 -20.97
C ILE A 290 -9.08 -1.77 -20.23
N GLU A 291 -7.86 -2.21 -20.53
CA GLU A 291 -7.26 -3.40 -19.90
C GLU A 291 -6.48 -3.00 -18.65
N GLU A 292 -6.48 -3.85 -17.62
CA GLU A 292 -5.83 -3.57 -16.33
C GLU A 292 -4.81 -4.69 -15.98
N ASN A 293 -3.91 -4.41 -15.03
CA ASN A 293 -2.85 -5.34 -14.59
C ASN A 293 -3.22 -6.18 -13.36
N ASP A 294 -4.39 -6.82 -13.41
CA ASP A 294 -4.96 -7.57 -12.29
C ASP A 294 -4.03 -8.69 -11.79
N VAL A 295 -3.39 -9.45 -12.68
CA VAL A 295 -2.61 -10.62 -12.29
C VAL A 295 -1.30 -10.23 -11.60
N GLU A 296 -0.66 -9.14 -12.01
CA GLU A 296 0.48 -8.57 -11.30
C GLU A 296 0.09 -8.20 -9.86
N ALA A 297 -1.08 -7.56 -9.67
CA ALA A 297 -1.60 -7.24 -8.35
C ALA A 297 -1.89 -8.50 -7.50
N LEU A 298 -2.49 -9.52 -8.10
CA LEU A 298 -2.71 -10.82 -7.45
C LEU A 298 -1.40 -11.52 -7.06
N LEU A 299 -0.41 -11.54 -7.95
CA LEU A 299 0.91 -12.11 -7.65
C LEU A 299 1.55 -11.36 -6.49
N LYS A 300 1.49 -10.03 -6.51
CA LYS A 300 1.99 -9.21 -5.41
C LYS A 300 1.28 -9.50 -4.10
N ALA A 301 -0.04 -9.69 -4.13
CA ALA A 301 -0.81 -10.08 -2.95
C ALA A 301 -0.37 -11.45 -2.41
N THR A 302 -0.21 -12.46 -3.27
CA THR A 302 0.20 -13.80 -2.81
C THR A 302 1.64 -13.85 -2.28
N GLU A 303 2.52 -12.98 -2.80
CA GLU A 303 3.89 -12.80 -2.31
C GLU A 303 3.91 -12.12 -0.93
N GLU A 304 3.18 -11.02 -0.78
CA GLU A 304 3.15 -10.21 0.44
C GLU A 304 2.39 -10.90 1.57
N PHE A 305 1.40 -11.73 1.22
CA PHE A 305 0.53 -12.41 2.18
C PHE A 305 0.54 -13.94 2.03
N PRO A 306 1.69 -14.62 2.15
CA PRO A 306 1.84 -16.04 1.81
C PRO A 306 0.96 -16.99 2.65
N TYR A 307 0.62 -16.57 3.87
CA TYR A 307 -0.22 -17.35 4.78
C TYR A 307 -1.70 -16.93 4.77
N ALA A 308 -2.09 -15.94 3.96
CA ALA A 308 -3.50 -15.60 3.83
C ALA A 308 -4.32 -16.80 3.36
N LYS A 309 -5.54 -16.92 3.91
CA LYS A 309 -6.46 -18.02 3.60
C LYS A 309 -7.32 -17.69 2.38
N HIS A 310 -7.67 -16.42 2.22
CA HIS A 310 -8.61 -15.97 1.19
C HIS A 310 -8.07 -14.72 0.51
N PHE A 311 -8.05 -14.74 -0.81
CA PHE A 311 -7.70 -13.60 -1.65
C PHE A 311 -8.95 -13.20 -2.44
N ILE A 312 -9.44 -11.99 -2.21
CA ILE A 312 -10.69 -11.51 -2.81
C ILE A 312 -10.35 -10.36 -3.76
N MET A 313 -10.54 -10.59 -5.06
CA MET A 313 -10.35 -9.60 -6.11
C MET A 313 -11.64 -8.82 -6.36
N ILE A 314 -11.57 -7.49 -6.46
CA ILE A 314 -12.69 -6.61 -6.83
C ILE A 314 -12.30 -5.90 -8.11
N ALA A 315 -13.01 -6.16 -9.19
CA ALA A 315 -12.67 -5.67 -10.53
C ALA A 315 -13.91 -5.23 -11.33
N ASP A 316 -13.68 -4.45 -12.38
CA ASP A 316 -14.69 -4.03 -13.34
C ASP A 316 -14.86 -5.08 -14.46
N ASN A 317 -16.10 -5.29 -14.89
CA ASN A 317 -16.40 -6.18 -16.02
C ASN A 317 -16.03 -5.61 -17.40
N PHE A 318 -15.67 -4.33 -17.49
CA PHE A 318 -15.55 -3.61 -18.76
C PHE A 318 -14.32 -4.01 -19.58
N GLY A 319 -13.22 -4.33 -18.92
CA GLY A 319 -11.94 -4.65 -19.51
C GLY A 319 -11.59 -6.13 -19.48
N LYS A 320 -10.71 -6.53 -20.40
CA LYS A 320 -9.94 -7.77 -20.27
C LYS A 320 -8.79 -7.57 -19.30
N ILE A 321 -8.24 -8.67 -18.82
CA ILE A 321 -7.06 -8.64 -17.95
C ILE A 321 -5.81 -8.63 -18.85
N ARG A 322 -5.03 -7.55 -18.80
CA ARG A 322 -3.84 -7.34 -19.67
C ARG A 322 -2.84 -8.47 -19.54
N ASP A 323 -2.61 -8.88 -18.30
CA ASP A 323 -1.55 -9.77 -17.88
C ASP A 323 -2.07 -11.18 -17.55
N ILE A 324 -3.20 -11.57 -18.17
CA ILE A 324 -3.84 -12.89 -17.97
C ILE A 324 -2.89 -14.06 -18.21
N GLU A 325 -1.87 -13.90 -19.07
CA GLU A 325 -0.84 -14.92 -19.31
C GLU A 325 -0.01 -15.28 -18.07
N LEU A 326 0.01 -14.42 -17.05
CA LEU A 326 0.69 -14.66 -15.79
C LEU A 326 -0.13 -15.51 -14.81
N LEU A 327 -1.40 -15.80 -15.12
CA LEU A 327 -2.34 -16.47 -14.21
C LEU A 327 -1.84 -17.83 -13.74
N ASN A 328 -1.09 -18.54 -14.59
CA ASN A 328 -0.49 -19.84 -14.27
C ASN A 328 0.54 -19.80 -13.12
N LYS A 329 1.00 -18.61 -12.70
CA LYS A 329 1.91 -18.44 -11.57
C LYS A 329 1.17 -18.40 -10.23
N ILE A 330 -0.15 -18.21 -10.22
CA ILE A 330 -0.97 -18.15 -9.02
C ILE A 330 -1.37 -19.55 -8.59
N GLN A 331 -1.05 -19.89 -7.34
CA GLN A 331 -1.30 -21.21 -6.74
C GLN A 331 -2.32 -21.16 -5.60
N LYS A 332 -2.90 -19.98 -5.35
CA LYS A 332 -3.86 -19.73 -4.26
C LYS A 332 -5.24 -19.45 -4.85
N PRO A 333 -6.33 -19.97 -4.24
CA PRO A 333 -7.69 -19.65 -4.68
C PRO A 333 -7.98 -18.15 -4.68
N ILE A 334 -8.48 -17.64 -5.81
CA ILE A 334 -8.88 -16.24 -5.97
C ILE A 334 -10.40 -16.14 -6.10
N HIS A 335 -11.04 -15.43 -5.16
CA HIS A 335 -12.47 -15.16 -5.18
C HIS A 335 -12.70 -13.81 -5.85
N VAL A 336 -13.37 -13.79 -7.00
CA VAL A 336 -13.60 -12.58 -7.80
C VAL A 336 -14.97 -12.00 -7.49
N ILE A 337 -15.01 -10.73 -7.12
CA ILE A 337 -16.19 -9.89 -7.08
C ILE A 337 -16.16 -9.03 -8.33
N LEU A 338 -17.10 -9.26 -9.24
CA LEU A 338 -17.13 -8.56 -10.51
C LEU A 338 -18.26 -7.53 -10.54
N ALA A 339 -17.86 -6.26 -10.55
CA ALA A 339 -18.78 -5.12 -10.56
C ALA A 339 -19.29 -4.82 -11.97
N ARG A 340 -20.37 -4.03 -12.06
CA ARG A 340 -20.93 -3.49 -13.31
C ARG A 340 -21.25 -4.54 -14.38
N VAL A 341 -21.61 -5.76 -13.97
CA VAL A 341 -22.14 -6.80 -14.87
C VAL A 341 -23.63 -6.53 -15.12
N PRO A 342 -24.06 -6.16 -16.34
CA PRO A 342 -25.47 -5.87 -16.60
C PRO A 342 -26.34 -7.13 -16.55
N LYS A 343 -25.79 -8.25 -17.03
CA LYS A 343 -26.41 -9.58 -17.06
C LYS A 343 -25.32 -10.67 -17.03
N PRO A 344 -25.60 -11.87 -16.48
CA PRO A 344 -24.59 -12.93 -16.41
C PRO A 344 -23.98 -13.35 -17.76
N ASN A 345 -24.66 -13.18 -18.90
CA ASN A 345 -24.10 -13.48 -20.24
C ASN A 345 -23.13 -12.42 -20.75
N MET A 346 -22.93 -11.34 -20.02
CA MET A 346 -22.07 -10.23 -20.42
C MET A 346 -20.81 -10.17 -19.57
N ILE A 347 -20.48 -11.26 -18.89
CA ILE A 347 -19.25 -11.38 -18.08
C ILE A 347 -18.05 -11.50 -19.00
N THR A 348 -16.99 -10.73 -18.71
CA THR A 348 -15.69 -10.91 -19.35
C THR A 348 -15.06 -12.23 -18.91
N THR A 349 -14.73 -13.09 -19.88
CA THR A 349 -14.32 -14.48 -19.62
C THR A 349 -13.04 -14.62 -18.82
N ASP A 350 -12.17 -13.62 -18.84
CA ASP A 350 -10.88 -13.64 -18.13
C ASP A 350 -11.10 -13.77 -16.61
N TYR A 351 -12.10 -13.09 -16.05
CA TYR A 351 -12.46 -13.20 -14.64
C TYR A 351 -13.03 -14.58 -14.27
N VAL A 352 -13.74 -15.23 -15.20
CA VAL A 352 -14.19 -16.62 -15.04
C VAL A 352 -12.97 -17.55 -15.03
N GLN A 353 -11.98 -17.30 -15.90
CA GLN A 353 -10.74 -18.07 -15.95
C GLN A 353 -9.91 -17.89 -14.68
N VAL A 354 -9.80 -16.67 -14.13
CA VAL A 354 -9.13 -16.41 -12.85
C VAL A 354 -9.72 -17.27 -11.75
N ALA A 355 -11.05 -17.20 -11.56
CA ALA A 355 -11.73 -18.00 -10.55
C ALA A 355 -11.55 -19.51 -10.80
N LEU A 356 -11.72 -19.97 -12.04
CA LEU A 356 -11.68 -21.39 -12.39
C LEU A 356 -10.27 -21.99 -12.25
N GLN A 357 -9.25 -21.34 -12.79
CA GLN A 357 -7.88 -21.87 -12.81
C GLN A 357 -7.23 -21.86 -11.44
N THR A 358 -7.57 -20.88 -10.60
CA THR A 358 -7.03 -20.78 -9.24
C THR A 358 -7.81 -21.63 -8.23
N GLY A 359 -8.95 -22.20 -8.62
CA GLY A 359 -9.83 -22.97 -7.72
C GLY A 359 -10.63 -22.08 -6.76
N GLY A 360 -10.84 -20.81 -7.12
CA GLY A 360 -11.67 -19.88 -6.37
C GLY A 360 -13.12 -19.83 -6.87
N SER A 361 -13.72 -18.63 -6.82
CA SER A 361 -15.15 -18.42 -7.11
C SER A 361 -15.39 -17.07 -7.78
N LEU A 362 -16.54 -16.90 -8.43
CA LEU A 362 -16.96 -15.65 -9.06
C LEU A 362 -18.30 -15.20 -8.47
N HIS A 363 -18.40 -13.94 -8.09
CA HIS A 363 -19.55 -13.36 -7.42
C HIS A 363 -20.01 -12.08 -8.12
N LEU A 364 -21.29 -12.03 -8.45
CA LEU A 364 -21.98 -10.90 -9.07
C LEU A 364 -22.99 -10.31 -8.10
N LYS A 365 -23.67 -9.22 -8.49
CA LYS A 365 -24.71 -8.60 -7.65
C LYS A 365 -25.74 -9.59 -7.11
N ASN A 366 -26.22 -10.52 -7.94
CA ASN A 366 -27.29 -11.46 -7.58
C ASN A 366 -26.91 -12.94 -7.72
N ASP A 367 -25.75 -13.25 -8.29
CA ASP A 367 -25.38 -14.62 -8.67
C ASP A 367 -24.01 -14.98 -8.08
N ASP A 368 -23.85 -16.24 -7.68
CA ASP A 368 -22.61 -16.79 -7.16
C ASP A 368 -22.24 -18.07 -7.91
N PHE A 369 -20.99 -18.17 -8.37
CA PHE A 369 -20.42 -19.33 -9.05
C PHE A 369 -19.24 -19.82 -8.20
N SER A 370 -19.52 -20.76 -7.30
CA SER A 370 -18.59 -21.20 -6.25
C SER A 370 -17.99 -22.58 -6.47
N THR A 371 -18.36 -23.25 -7.57
CA THR A 371 -17.85 -24.59 -7.92
C THR A 371 -17.20 -24.58 -9.30
N PRO A 372 -16.20 -25.44 -9.54
CA PRO A 372 -15.60 -25.61 -10.87
C PRO A 372 -16.63 -25.94 -11.96
N GLU A 373 -17.66 -26.71 -11.64
CA GLU A 373 -18.71 -27.11 -12.58
C GLU A 373 -19.58 -25.91 -13.00
N GLN A 374 -19.95 -25.06 -12.05
CA GLN A 374 -20.67 -23.80 -12.32
C GLN A 374 -19.83 -22.87 -13.20
N LEU A 375 -18.55 -22.69 -12.86
CA LEU A 375 -17.64 -21.82 -13.60
C LEU A 375 -17.36 -22.35 -15.03
N LYS A 376 -17.16 -23.66 -15.19
CA LYS A 376 -17.03 -24.30 -16.52
C LYS A 376 -18.29 -24.12 -17.36
N SER A 377 -19.46 -24.34 -16.77
CA SER A 377 -20.74 -24.19 -17.45
C SER A 377 -20.96 -22.74 -17.89
N LEU A 378 -20.64 -21.79 -17.02
CA LEU A 378 -20.67 -20.37 -17.31
C LEU A 378 -19.72 -20.02 -18.47
N LEU A 379 -18.47 -20.51 -18.43
CA LEU A 379 -17.48 -20.26 -19.48
C LEU A 379 -17.92 -20.83 -20.84
N VAL A 380 -18.48 -22.04 -20.86
CA VAL A 380 -19.05 -22.65 -22.07
C VAL A 380 -20.20 -21.80 -22.62
N TRP A 381 -21.07 -21.29 -21.76
CA TRP A 381 -22.20 -20.46 -22.18
C TRP A 381 -21.77 -19.08 -22.70
N LEU A 382 -20.72 -18.49 -22.11
CA LEU A 382 -20.15 -17.20 -22.56
C LEU A 382 -19.36 -17.33 -23.85
N THR A 383 -18.81 -18.51 -24.15
CA THR A 383 -18.04 -18.76 -25.37
C THR A 383 -19.00 -19.08 -26.52
N PRO A 384 -19.07 -18.26 -27.59
CA PRO A 384 -19.93 -18.58 -28.72
C PRO A 384 -19.53 -19.93 -29.32
N ASN A 385 -20.46 -20.89 -29.35
CA ASN A 385 -20.28 -22.13 -30.10
C ASN A 385 -19.96 -21.78 -31.56
N ASN A 386 -18.69 -21.97 -31.96
CA ASN A 386 -18.24 -21.85 -33.36
C ASN A 386 -18.98 -22.80 -34.34
N GLY A 387 -19.87 -23.67 -33.84
CA GLY A 387 -20.71 -24.56 -34.63
C GLY A 387 -21.85 -23.90 -35.42
N SER A 388 -22.13 -22.61 -35.26
CA SER A 388 -23.17 -21.92 -36.07
C SER A 388 -22.65 -21.24 -37.35
N LYS A 389 -21.34 -20.99 -37.46
CA LYS A 389 -20.75 -20.44 -38.70
C LYS A 389 -20.53 -21.50 -39.80
N GLN A 390 -20.43 -22.79 -39.46
CA GLN A 390 -20.35 -23.86 -40.47
C GLN A 390 -21.70 -24.25 -41.10
N LYS A 391 -22.85 -23.89 -40.49
CA LYS A 391 -24.18 -24.17 -41.06
C LYS A 391 -24.70 -23.09 -42.02
N LYS A 392 -24.13 -21.88 -42.05
CA LYS A 392 -24.50 -20.84 -43.02
C LYS A 392 -23.71 -20.94 -44.33
N ASN A 393 -22.47 -21.43 -44.32
CA ASN A 393 -21.67 -21.57 -45.56
C ASN A 393 -21.96 -22.84 -46.38
N LYS A 394 -22.78 -23.79 -45.88
CA LYS A 394 -23.27 -24.93 -46.68
C LYS A 394 -24.62 -24.69 -47.39
N LYS A 395 -25.29 -23.56 -47.13
CA LYS A 395 -26.58 -23.20 -47.78
C LYS A 395 -26.46 -22.19 -48.92
N GLN A 396 -25.26 -21.69 -49.23
CA GLN A 396 -25.01 -20.79 -50.36
C GLN A 396 -24.16 -21.42 -51.49
N ALA A 397 -23.88 -22.73 -51.42
CA ALA A 397 -23.20 -23.46 -52.49
C ALA A 397 -24.15 -24.33 -53.34
N ASN A 398 -25.47 -24.26 -53.09
CA ASN A 398 -26.50 -24.92 -53.89
C ASN A 398 -27.62 -23.91 -54.20
N HIS A 399 -27.34 -22.93 -55.07
CA HIS A 399 -28.32 -22.31 -55.96
C HIS A 399 -27.60 -21.68 -57.16
#